data_AF-A0A8J7EYR2-F1
#
_entry.id   AF-A0A8J7EYR2-F1
#
_cell.length_a   1.000
_cell.length_b   1.000
_cell.length_c   1.000
_cell.angle_alpha   90.00
_cell.angle_beta   90.00
_cell.angle_gamma   90.00
#
_symmetry.space_group_name_H-M   'P 1'
#
loop_
_entity.id
_entity.type
_entity.pdbx_description
1 polymer ?
#
loop_
_entity_poly.entity_id
_entity_poly.type
_entity_poly.pdbx_seq_one_letter_code
_entity_poly.pdbx_strand_id
1 'polypeptide(L)'
;MIKFSIFGSLLWLTTGISGFSSAQVVTRTTDNLAVARFAINQLIAGPTNSEKQNGLTDVLDFTGESTCGQDFQISINSGVAILQFCRNVPTAGIGDDARIKTAINKTLAQFSTVNQVVILDKNGNCFKDASGRNLCLS
;
A
#
# COMPACT_ATOMS: atom_id res chain seq x y z
N MET A 1 -10.46 11.93 17.08
CA MET A 1 -9.66 10.71 16.88
C MET A 1 -10.38 9.69 16.00
N ILE A 2 -9.89 9.53 14.78
CA ILE A 2 -10.39 8.64 13.72
C ILE A 2 -9.59 7.33 13.77
N LYS A 3 -10.27 6.18 13.76
CA LYS A 3 -9.66 4.85 13.72
C LYS A 3 -9.54 4.36 12.28
N PHE A 4 -8.42 3.73 11.95
CA PHE A 4 -8.21 3.05 10.67
C PHE A 4 -7.23 1.89 10.85
N SER A 5 -7.17 1.00 9.88
CA SER A 5 -6.33 -0.17 9.87
C SER A 5 -5.26 -0.08 8.80
N ILE A 6 -4.03 -0.47 9.12
CA ILE A 6 -2.99 -0.75 8.12
C ILE A 6 -2.85 -2.26 7.95
N PHE A 7 -2.68 -2.70 6.71
CA PHE A 7 -2.52 -4.10 6.37
C PHE A 7 -1.05 -4.39 6.08
N GLY A 8 -0.36 -5.01 7.05
CA GLY A 8 1.04 -5.40 6.93
C GLY A 8 1.22 -6.83 6.41
N SER A 9 2.44 -7.17 5.99
CA SER A 9 2.78 -8.52 5.52
C SER A 9 3.45 -9.35 6.60
N LEU A 10 3.06 -10.63 6.73
CA LEU A 10 3.78 -11.61 7.54
C LEU A 10 4.84 -12.35 6.73
N LEU A 11 6.02 -12.57 7.34
CA LEU A 11 7.00 -13.54 6.85
C LEU A 11 6.65 -14.91 7.44
N TRP A 12 6.23 -15.87 6.61
CA TRP A 12 5.95 -17.24 7.09
C TRP A 12 7.24 -18.04 7.24
N LEU A 13 7.58 -18.43 8.46
CA LEU A 13 8.42 -19.60 8.71
C LEU A 13 7.51 -20.76 9.16
N THR A 14 7.61 -21.86 8.41
CA THR A 14 7.11 -23.23 8.67
C THR A 14 5.67 -23.60 8.25
N THR A 15 5.66 -24.58 7.33
CA THR A 15 4.74 -25.72 7.16
C THR A 15 3.25 -25.50 6.85
N GLY A 16 2.89 -25.77 5.59
CA GLY A 16 1.77 -26.68 5.30
C GLY A 16 0.42 -26.06 4.93
N ILE A 17 0.11 -26.17 3.63
CA ILE A 17 -1.22 -26.24 2.97
C ILE A 17 -2.21 -25.04 3.02
N SER A 18 -2.44 -24.52 1.80
CA SER A 18 -3.64 -23.89 1.21
C SER A 18 -4.18 -22.59 1.82
N GLY A 19 -3.69 -21.46 1.29
CA GLY A 19 -4.34 -20.15 1.36
C GLY A 19 -3.36 -19.00 1.14
N PHE A 20 -3.31 -18.42 -0.07
CA PHE A 20 -2.45 -17.28 -0.38
C PHE A 20 -2.87 -16.03 0.43
N SER A 21 -1.88 -15.34 1.01
CA SER A 21 -1.94 -14.00 1.66
C SER A 21 -2.67 -13.89 3.01
N SER A 22 -1.98 -14.21 4.11
CA SER A 22 -2.33 -13.67 5.44
C SER A 22 -1.78 -12.24 5.58
N ALA A 23 -2.61 -11.24 5.25
CA ALA A 23 -2.33 -9.85 5.60
C ALA A 23 -2.83 -9.60 7.02
N GLN A 24 -1.96 -9.14 7.93
CA GLN A 24 -2.35 -8.81 9.29
C GLN A 24 -2.81 -7.36 9.41
N VAL A 25 -3.85 -7.17 10.22
CA VAL A 25 -4.54 -5.89 10.40
C VAL A 25 -4.05 -5.24 11.68
N VAL A 26 -3.49 -4.04 11.57
CA VAL A 26 -3.08 -3.23 12.71
C VAL A 26 -3.99 -2.02 12.80
N THR A 27 -4.68 -1.83 13.93
CA THR A 27 -5.53 -0.65 14.13
C THR A 27 -4.71 0.53 14.66
N ARG A 28 -4.86 1.68 14.01
CA ARG A 28 -4.23 2.97 14.32
C ARG A 28 -5.30 4.05 14.53
N THR A 29 -4.90 5.13 15.18
CA THR A 29 -5.75 6.30 15.42
C THR A 29 -5.06 7.57 14.95
N THR A 30 -5.83 8.56 14.48
CA THR A 30 -5.31 9.86 14.04
C THR A 30 -6.33 10.98 14.24
N ASP A 31 -5.88 12.22 14.40
CA ASP A 31 -6.75 13.40 14.33
C ASP A 31 -6.67 14.11 12.97
N ASN A 32 -5.89 13.57 12.03
CA ASN A 32 -5.78 14.11 10.68
C ASN A 32 -7.04 13.79 9.86
N LEU A 33 -7.67 14.82 9.29
CA LEU A 33 -8.84 14.69 8.42
C LEU A 33 -8.50 14.00 7.08
N ALA A 34 -7.25 14.08 6.63
CA ALA A 34 -6.75 13.35 5.46
C ALA A 34 -6.35 11.91 5.82
N VAL A 35 -7.29 11.15 6.39
CA VAL A 35 -7.07 9.82 6.97
C VAL A 35 -6.47 8.83 5.98
N ALA A 36 -6.90 8.88 4.70
CA ALA A 36 -6.36 8.01 3.66
C ALA A 36 -4.86 8.27 3.39
N ARG A 37 -4.45 9.55 3.30
CA ARG A 37 -3.04 9.92 3.15
C ARG A 37 -2.25 9.51 4.39
N PHE A 38 -2.81 9.71 5.57
CA PHE A 38 -2.17 9.29 6.81
C PHE A 38 -2.00 7.76 6.87
N ALA A 39 -2.98 6.99 6.42
CA ALA A 39 -2.91 5.53 6.40
C ALA A 39 -1.80 5.01 5.48
N ILE A 40 -1.62 5.63 4.30
CA ILE A 40 -0.52 5.30 3.40
C ILE A 40 0.84 5.71 3.99
N ASN A 41 0.94 6.87 4.63
CA ASN A 41 2.16 7.25 5.34
C ASN A 41 2.55 6.22 6.41
N GLN A 42 1.57 5.66 7.15
CA GLN A 42 1.84 4.61 8.14
C GLN A 42 2.23 3.28 7.49
N LEU A 43 1.63 2.93 6.34
CA LEU A 43 2.03 1.75 5.58
C LEU A 43 3.48 1.84 5.08
N ILE A 44 3.89 3.04 4.65
CA ILE A 44 5.26 3.36 4.20
C ILE A 44 6.26 3.37 5.36
N ALA A 45 5.88 3.98 6.49
CA ALA A 45 6.72 4.00 7.69
C ALA A 45 7.01 2.59 8.23
N GLY A 46 6.16 1.62 7.85
CA GLY A 46 6.31 0.22 8.21
C GLY A 46 5.83 -0.10 9.63
N PRO A 47 5.88 -1.39 10.00
CA PRO A 47 5.54 -1.82 11.35
C PRO A 47 6.46 -1.24 12.43
N THR A 48 5.92 -1.02 13.62
CA THR A 48 6.68 -0.68 14.83
C THR A 48 7.58 -1.85 15.25
N ASN A 49 8.53 -1.60 16.16
CA ASN A 49 9.38 -2.66 16.70
C ASN A 49 8.58 -3.82 17.34
N SER A 50 7.46 -3.52 18.02
CA SER A 50 6.60 -4.55 18.61
C SER A 50 5.85 -5.35 17.53
N GLU A 51 5.40 -4.70 16.47
CA GLU A 51 4.78 -5.37 15.31
C GLU A 51 5.79 -6.24 14.56
N LYS A 52 7.04 -5.78 14.40
CA LYS A 52 8.14 -6.56 13.82
C LYS A 52 8.44 -7.83 14.64
N GLN A 53 8.40 -7.73 15.97
CA GLN A 53 8.53 -8.89 16.86
C GLN A 53 7.40 -9.92 16.67
N ASN A 54 6.23 -9.48 16.21
CA ASN A 54 5.09 -10.35 15.86
C ASN A 54 5.14 -10.85 14.41
N GLY A 55 6.26 -10.67 13.70
CA GLY A 55 6.48 -11.19 12.36
C GLY A 55 5.97 -10.30 11.22
N LEU A 56 5.52 -9.07 11.52
CA LEU A 56 5.19 -8.08 10.49
C LEU A 56 6.47 -7.51 9.86
N THR A 57 6.43 -7.31 8.56
CA THR A 57 7.55 -6.79 7.77
C THR A 57 7.14 -5.53 7.00
N ASP A 58 8.15 -4.72 6.65
CA ASP A 58 7.96 -3.53 5.84
C ASP A 58 7.35 -3.93 4.47
N VAL A 59 6.35 -3.18 4.02
CA VAL A 59 5.58 -3.56 2.81
C VAL A 59 6.33 -3.16 1.55
N LEU A 60 6.88 -1.95 1.53
CA LEU A 60 7.57 -1.36 0.40
C LEU A 60 8.67 -0.41 0.89
N ASP A 61 9.59 -0.06 -0.01
CA ASP A 61 10.66 0.91 0.21
C ASP A 61 10.73 1.88 -0.98
N PHE A 62 11.51 2.97 -0.86
CA PHE A 62 11.68 3.97 -1.90
C PHE A 62 13.14 4.21 -2.25
N THR A 63 13.40 4.39 -3.55
CA THR A 63 14.71 4.70 -4.09
C THR A 63 14.65 5.85 -5.08
N GLY A 64 15.80 6.50 -5.30
CA GLY A 64 15.96 7.62 -6.22
C GLY A 64 15.23 8.90 -5.79
N GLU A 65 15.32 9.91 -6.65
CA GLU A 65 14.72 11.22 -6.42
C GLU A 65 13.19 11.22 -6.58
N SER A 66 12.53 12.11 -5.86
CA SER A 66 11.09 12.34 -6.02
C SER A 66 10.79 13.24 -7.22
N THR A 67 9.77 12.90 -8.01
CA THR A 67 9.22 13.78 -9.06
C THR A 67 8.26 14.84 -8.54
N CYS A 68 7.87 14.79 -7.24
CA CYS A 68 6.87 15.69 -6.68
C CYS A 68 7.23 16.26 -5.29
N GLY A 69 8.48 16.08 -4.85
CA GLY A 69 8.95 16.51 -3.52
C GLY A 69 8.44 15.65 -2.35
N GLN A 70 7.77 14.53 -2.62
CA GLN A 70 7.18 13.61 -1.62
C GLN A 70 7.38 12.15 -2.07
N ASP A 71 7.08 11.16 -1.24
CA ASP A 71 7.18 9.75 -1.69
C ASP A 71 6.00 9.34 -2.59
N PHE A 72 4.83 9.95 -2.40
CA PHE A 72 3.62 9.71 -3.19
C PHE A 72 2.65 10.91 -3.15
N GLN A 73 1.69 10.89 -4.06
CA GLN A 73 0.48 11.71 -4.03
C GLN A 73 -0.75 10.81 -3.98
N ILE A 74 -1.81 11.30 -3.34
CA ILE A 74 -3.10 10.60 -3.31
C ILE A 74 -4.23 11.60 -3.52
N SER A 75 -5.19 11.23 -4.36
CA SER A 75 -6.45 11.94 -4.54
C SER A 75 -7.60 10.95 -4.45
N ILE A 76 -8.74 11.40 -3.94
CA ILE A 76 -9.97 10.60 -3.90
C ILE A 76 -11.05 11.44 -4.56
N ASN A 77 -11.57 10.95 -5.69
CA ASN A 77 -12.64 11.62 -6.42
C ASN A 77 -13.70 10.59 -6.82
N SER A 78 -14.96 10.87 -6.50
CA SER A 78 -16.12 10.06 -6.93
C SER A 78 -15.98 8.57 -6.62
N GLY A 79 -15.42 8.23 -5.45
CA GLY A 79 -15.21 6.84 -5.04
C GLY A 79 -13.91 6.21 -5.53
N VAL A 80 -13.11 6.89 -6.35
CA VAL A 80 -11.84 6.38 -6.87
C VAL A 80 -10.68 7.02 -6.13
N ALA A 81 -9.91 6.21 -5.41
CA ALA A 81 -8.64 6.61 -4.80
C ALA A 81 -7.49 6.38 -5.78
N ILE A 82 -6.87 7.45 -6.25
CA ILE A 82 -5.69 7.39 -7.12
C ILE A 82 -4.46 7.68 -6.26
N LEU A 83 -3.62 6.66 -6.06
CA LEU A 83 -2.32 6.78 -5.41
C LEU A 83 -1.24 6.71 -6.48
N GLN A 84 -0.44 7.75 -6.59
CA GLN A 84 0.73 7.79 -7.48
C GLN A 84 2.00 7.88 -6.66
N PHE A 85 2.90 6.91 -6.83
CA PHE A 85 4.24 7.04 -6.28
C PHE A 85 5.00 8.15 -7.00
N CYS A 86 5.80 8.91 -6.27
CA CYS A 86 6.68 9.93 -6.84
C CYS A 86 8.15 9.48 -6.86
N ARG A 87 8.45 8.35 -6.21
CA ARG A 87 9.77 7.73 -6.17
C ARG A 87 9.71 6.33 -6.75
N ASN A 88 10.88 5.76 -7.03
CA ASN A 88 10.96 4.39 -7.51
C ASN A 88 10.68 3.45 -6.34
N VAL A 89 9.78 2.48 -6.55
CA VAL A 89 9.53 1.39 -5.61
C VAL A 89 10.24 0.14 -6.15
N PRO A 90 11.41 -0.23 -5.59
CA PRO A 90 12.07 -1.48 -5.94
C PRO A 90 11.18 -2.64 -5.48
N THR A 91 11.13 -3.70 -6.29
CA THR A 91 10.36 -4.90 -5.95
C THR A 91 11.15 -6.15 -6.31
N ALA A 92 10.95 -7.23 -5.55
CA ALA A 92 11.63 -8.51 -5.76
C ALA A 92 10.96 -9.42 -6.82
N GLY A 93 9.98 -8.88 -7.57
CA GLY A 93 9.24 -9.57 -8.63
C GLY A 93 7.73 -9.65 -8.38
N ILE A 94 7.03 -10.44 -9.20
CA ILE A 94 5.56 -10.44 -9.28
C ILE A 94 4.86 -10.73 -7.94
N GLY A 95 5.44 -11.60 -7.11
CA GLY A 95 4.89 -11.90 -5.78
C GLY A 95 4.95 -10.71 -4.84
N ASP A 96 6.03 -9.95 -4.89
CA ASP A 96 6.23 -8.73 -4.12
C ASP A 96 5.31 -7.60 -4.64
N ASP A 97 5.20 -7.46 -5.96
CA ASP A 97 4.28 -6.53 -6.61
C ASP A 97 2.81 -6.79 -6.16
N ALA A 98 2.40 -8.06 -6.13
CA ALA A 98 1.07 -8.46 -5.68
C ALA A 98 0.83 -8.16 -4.18
N ARG A 99 1.86 -8.37 -3.35
CA ARG A 99 1.83 -8.06 -1.92
C ARG A 99 1.64 -6.57 -1.68
N ILE A 100 2.43 -5.73 -2.34
CA ILE A 100 2.34 -4.25 -2.23
C ILE A 100 0.97 -3.77 -2.68
N LYS A 101 0.51 -4.21 -3.86
CA LYS A 101 -0.83 -3.87 -4.37
C LYS A 101 -1.94 -4.28 -3.41
N THR A 102 -1.86 -5.48 -2.84
CA THR A 102 -2.85 -5.98 -1.88
C THR A 102 -2.88 -5.14 -0.60
N ALA A 103 -1.71 -4.81 -0.05
CA ALA A 103 -1.60 -4.00 1.16
C ALA A 103 -2.19 -2.60 0.96
N ILE A 104 -1.87 -1.93 -0.15
CA ILE A 104 -2.42 -0.61 -0.49
C ILE A 104 -3.92 -0.69 -0.75
N ASN A 105 -4.38 -1.65 -1.55
CA ASN A 105 -5.80 -1.84 -1.84
C ASN A 105 -6.61 -2.04 -0.56
N LYS A 106 -6.18 -2.95 0.33
CA LYS A 106 -6.88 -3.17 1.61
C LYS A 106 -6.85 -1.94 2.51
N THR A 107 -5.72 -1.22 2.53
CA THR A 107 -5.59 -0.01 3.35
C THR A 107 -6.47 1.13 2.85
N LEU A 108 -6.71 1.27 1.54
CA LEU A 108 -7.56 2.33 1.01
C LEU A 108 -9.04 1.94 0.93
N ALA A 109 -9.33 0.67 0.61
CA ALA A 109 -10.70 0.16 0.52
C ALA A 109 -11.42 0.04 1.87
N GLN A 110 -10.73 0.21 3.00
CA GLN A 110 -11.37 0.29 4.30
C GLN A 110 -12.25 1.53 4.46
N PHE A 111 -11.98 2.59 3.69
CA PHE A 111 -12.73 3.84 3.75
C PHE A 111 -13.98 3.68 2.89
N SER A 112 -15.17 3.85 3.49
CA SER A 112 -16.45 3.66 2.79
C SER A 112 -16.67 4.62 1.59
N THR A 113 -15.88 5.68 1.52
CA THR A 113 -15.86 6.63 0.38
C THR A 113 -14.96 6.17 -0.75
N VAL A 114 -14.30 5.01 -0.66
CA VAL A 114 -13.40 4.44 -1.66
C VAL A 114 -13.98 3.12 -2.17
N ASN A 115 -14.44 3.13 -3.42
CA ASN A 115 -15.00 1.99 -4.13
C ASN A 115 -13.95 1.31 -5.02
N GLN A 116 -12.97 2.09 -5.49
CA GLN A 116 -11.91 1.64 -6.39
C GLN A 116 -10.59 2.28 -5.99
N VAL A 117 -9.51 1.52 -6.15
CA VAL A 117 -8.14 1.97 -5.91
C VAL A 117 -7.34 1.83 -7.19
N VAL A 118 -6.72 2.91 -7.62
CA VAL A 118 -5.79 2.98 -8.76
C VAL A 118 -4.41 3.28 -8.20
N ILE A 119 -3.44 2.42 -8.51
CA ILE A 119 -2.06 2.54 -8.03
C ILE A 119 -1.18 2.82 -9.24
N LEU A 120 -0.52 3.97 -9.25
CA LEU A 120 0.35 4.43 -10.33
C LEU A 120 1.81 4.44 -9.88
N ASP A 121 2.71 4.08 -10.80
CA ASP A 121 4.14 4.24 -10.64
C ASP A 121 4.58 5.70 -10.80
N LYS A 122 5.89 5.93 -10.64
CA LYS A 122 6.52 7.25 -10.77
C LYS A 122 6.20 7.96 -12.08
N ASN A 123 5.97 7.21 -13.16
CA ASN A 123 5.71 7.72 -14.50
C ASN A 123 4.22 7.88 -14.80
N GLY A 124 3.34 7.58 -13.84
CA GLY A 124 1.88 7.63 -14.02
C GLY A 124 1.29 6.40 -14.71
N ASN A 125 2.06 5.33 -14.89
CA ASN A 125 1.56 4.06 -15.42
C ASN A 125 1.03 3.17 -14.29
N CYS A 126 0.20 2.19 -14.61
CA CYS A 126 -0.27 1.21 -13.64
C CYS A 126 0.91 0.50 -12.96
N PHE A 127 0.89 0.54 -11.63
CA PHE A 127 2.01 0.06 -10.83
C PHE A 127 2.31 -1.42 -11.11
N LYS A 128 3.51 -1.67 -11.64
CA LYS A 128 4.03 -3.00 -11.97
C LYS A 128 3.05 -3.81 -12.83
N ASP A 129 2.44 -3.14 -13.80
CA ASP A 129 1.65 -3.79 -14.84
C ASP A 129 2.57 -4.51 -15.84
N ALA A 130 2.72 -5.82 -15.66
CA ALA A 130 3.54 -6.65 -16.55
C ALA A 130 3.02 -6.70 -18.00
N SER A 131 1.75 -6.33 -18.25
CA SER A 131 1.19 -6.31 -19.60
C SER A 131 1.52 -5.02 -20.37
N GLY A 132 1.89 -3.94 -19.67
CA GLY A 132 2.09 -2.61 -20.24
C GLY A 132 0.82 -1.95 -20.81
N ARG A 133 -0.37 -2.50 -20.52
CA ARG A 133 -1.65 -2.04 -21.09
C ARG A 133 -2.34 -0.96 -20.25
N ASN A 134 -1.83 -0.69 -19.05
CA ASN A 134 -2.41 0.27 -18.12
C ASN A 134 -3.88 -0.03 -17.76
N LEU A 135 -4.21 -1.30 -17.51
CA LEU A 135 -5.58 -1.76 -17.25
C LEU A 135 -6.22 -1.17 -15.98
N CYS A 136 -5.45 -0.54 -15.10
CA CYS A 136 -5.99 0.16 -13.93
C CYS A 136 -6.57 1.54 -14.25
N LEU A 137 -6.37 2.05 -15.48
CA LEU A 137 -6.88 3.34 -15.97
C LEU A 137 -8.12 3.20 -16.86
N SER A 138 -8.55 1.97 -17.18
CA SER A 138 -9.69 1.67 -18.06
C SER A 138 -10.96 1.38 -17.30
#